data_AF-A0A9X9WS35-F1
#
_entry.id   AF-A0A9X9WS35-F1
#
_cell.length_a   1.000
_cell.length_b   1.000
_cell.length_c   1.000
_cell.angle_alpha   90.00
_cell.angle_beta   90.00
_cell.angle_gamma   90.00
#
_symmetry.space_group_name_H-M   'P 1'
#
loop_
_entity.id
_entity.type
_entity.pdbx_description
1 polymer ?
#
loop_
_entity_poly.entity_id
_entity_poly.type
_entity_poly.pdbx_seq_one_letter_code
_entity_poly.pdbx_strand_id
1 'polypeptide(L)'
;MPTEIAMHRYSGVLPLSLHASVRQNQRGVPSDVLAMLHAEADQEAAQPGGRVLRWLSHDRLIELRLDGVPGSLLERAAGIALVEAQDGIILTILNHRLISADRRKIALSRHARARLSRRCRGRG
;
A
#
# COMPACT_ATOMS: atom_id res chain seq x y z
N MET A 1 -20.24 -7.94 -19.43
CA MET A 1 -20.08 -8.83 -18.26
C MET A 1 -18.65 -9.35 -18.23
N PRO A 2 -17.70 -8.67 -17.57
CA PRO A 2 -16.31 -9.12 -17.42
C PRO A 2 -15.91 -9.50 -15.98
N THR A 3 -16.85 -9.48 -15.02
CA THR A 3 -16.55 -9.51 -13.59
C THR A 3 -16.05 -10.86 -13.07
N GLU A 4 -16.48 -11.99 -13.65
CA GLU A 4 -16.12 -13.32 -13.15
C GLU A 4 -14.67 -13.73 -13.45
N ILE A 5 -14.13 -13.35 -14.62
CA ILE A 5 -12.78 -13.77 -15.04
C ILE A 5 -11.70 -13.11 -14.18
N ALA A 6 -11.87 -11.83 -13.83
CA ALA A 6 -10.90 -11.12 -13.00
C ALA A 6 -10.90 -11.58 -11.54
N MET A 7 -12.04 -12.05 -11.01
CA MET A 7 -12.11 -12.56 -9.62
C MET A 7 -11.35 -13.88 -9.44
N HIS A 8 -11.28 -14.73 -10.47
CA HIS A 8 -10.47 -15.94 -10.45
C HIS A 8 -8.95 -15.67 -10.46
N ARG A 9 -8.50 -14.52 -10.97
CA ARG A 9 -7.08 -14.17 -11.03
C ARG A 9 -6.44 -14.01 -9.64
N TYR A 10 -7.24 -13.63 -8.64
CA TYR A 10 -6.77 -13.30 -7.29
C TYR A 10 -7.40 -14.19 -6.21
N SER A 11 -7.85 -15.39 -6.55
CA SER A 11 -8.49 -16.30 -5.58
C SER A 11 -7.51 -17.12 -4.73
N GLY A 12 -6.25 -16.68 -4.60
CA GLY A 12 -5.21 -17.40 -3.86
C GLY A 12 -5.29 -17.20 -2.35
N VAL A 13 -4.99 -18.25 -1.58
CA VAL A 13 -4.82 -18.14 -0.12
C VAL A 13 -3.42 -17.61 0.16
N LEU A 14 -3.34 -16.43 0.80
CA LEU A 14 -2.08 -15.83 1.21
C LEU A 14 -1.70 -16.28 2.63
N PRO A 15 -0.40 -16.48 2.92
CA PRO A 15 0.07 -16.79 4.26
C PRO A 15 -0.04 -15.56 5.17
N LEU A 16 -1.14 -15.48 5.92
CA LEU A 16 -1.39 -14.41 6.88
C LEU A 16 -0.91 -14.82 8.27
N SER A 17 -0.19 -13.93 8.96
CA SER A 17 -0.04 -14.03 10.41
C SER A 17 -1.40 -13.90 11.11
N LEU A 18 -1.50 -14.39 12.35
CA LEU A 18 -2.71 -14.22 13.17
C LEU A 18 -3.11 -12.74 13.28
N HIS A 19 -2.13 -11.86 13.46
CA HIS A 19 -2.37 -10.42 13.54
C HIS A 19 -2.94 -9.86 12.21
N ALA A 20 -2.39 -10.25 11.07
CA ALA A 20 -2.88 -9.82 9.76
C ALA A 20 -4.30 -10.32 9.50
N SER A 21 -4.60 -11.59 9.82
CA SER A 21 -5.95 -12.17 9.70
C SER A 21 -6.99 -11.40 10.53
N VAL A 22 -6.67 -11.09 11.78
CA VAL A 22 -7.56 -10.26 12.63
C VAL A 22 -7.77 -8.87 12.02
N ARG A 23 -6.71 -8.21 11.51
CA ARG A 23 -6.81 -6.89 10.87
C ARG A 23 -7.60 -6.92 9.57
N GLN A 24 -7.48 -7.98 8.79
CA GLN A 24 -8.25 -8.21 7.58
C GLN A 24 -9.75 -8.18 7.90
N ASN A 25 -10.16 -9.00 8.88
CA ASN A 25 -11.55 -9.12 9.30
C ASN A 25 -12.09 -7.80 9.88
N GLN A 26 -11.34 -7.17 10.79
CA GLN A 26 -11.74 -5.90 11.42
C GLN A 26 -11.96 -4.76 10.42
N ARG A 27 -11.25 -4.78 9.29
CA ARG A 27 -11.33 -3.73 8.27
C ARG A 27 -12.22 -4.12 7.09
N GLY A 28 -12.81 -5.32 7.12
CA GLY A 28 -13.60 -5.86 6.03
C GLY A 28 -12.82 -5.85 4.72
N VAL A 29 -11.55 -6.25 4.74
CA VAL A 29 -10.70 -6.33 3.54
C VAL A 29 -10.87 -7.72 2.91
N PRO A 30 -11.45 -7.81 1.71
CA PRO A 30 -11.60 -9.08 1.01
C PRO A 30 -10.24 -9.72 0.67
N SER A 31 -10.18 -11.06 0.62
CA SER A 31 -8.93 -11.79 0.35
C SER A 31 -8.40 -11.57 -1.07
N ASP A 32 -9.28 -11.37 -2.04
CA ASP A 32 -8.93 -11.03 -3.44
C ASP A 32 -8.23 -9.67 -3.54
N VAL A 33 -8.58 -8.70 -2.70
CA VAL A 33 -7.84 -7.42 -2.58
C VAL A 33 -6.41 -7.66 -2.09
N LEU A 34 -6.23 -8.54 -1.10
CA LEU A 34 -4.89 -8.87 -0.59
C LEU A 34 -4.06 -9.62 -1.63
N ALA A 35 -4.66 -10.59 -2.31
CA ALA A 35 -4.01 -11.36 -3.37
C ALA A 35 -3.60 -10.46 -4.54
N MET A 36 -4.45 -9.52 -4.95
CA MET A 36 -4.10 -8.50 -5.93
C MET A 36 -2.93 -7.64 -5.46
N LEU A 37 -2.98 -7.10 -4.24
CA LEU A 37 -1.89 -6.27 -3.71
C LEU A 37 -0.57 -7.04 -3.66
N HIS A 38 -0.60 -8.30 -3.25
CA HIS A 38 0.59 -9.13 -3.18
C HIS A 38 1.18 -9.42 -4.58
N ALA A 39 0.32 -9.65 -5.57
CA ALA A 39 0.74 -9.96 -6.94
C ALA A 39 1.20 -8.73 -7.72
N GLU A 40 0.49 -7.60 -7.58
CA GLU A 40 0.60 -6.47 -8.49
C GLU A 40 1.31 -5.24 -7.90
N ALA A 41 1.64 -5.24 -6.60
CA ALA A 41 2.31 -4.10 -5.97
C ALA A 41 3.66 -3.78 -6.63
N ASP A 42 3.74 -2.56 -7.17
CA ASP A 42 4.90 -2.01 -7.86
C ASP A 42 5.76 -1.11 -6.95
N GLN A 43 5.24 -0.73 -5.78
CA GLN A 43 5.94 0.12 -4.83
C GLN A 43 6.28 -0.65 -3.57
N GLU A 44 7.50 -0.43 -3.08
CA GLU A 44 7.96 -0.99 -1.83
C GLU A 44 8.78 -0.01 -0.99
N ALA A 45 8.84 -0.27 0.32
CA ALA A 45 9.72 0.42 1.24
C ALA A 45 10.19 -0.54 2.33
N ALA A 46 11.50 -0.61 2.52
CA ALA A 46 12.09 -1.33 3.63
C ALA A 46 11.60 -0.77 4.97
N GLN A 47 11.31 -1.67 5.90
CA GLN A 47 10.92 -1.39 7.27
C GLN A 47 11.95 -2.01 8.23
N PRO A 48 12.10 -1.46 9.45
CA PRO A 48 12.98 -2.06 10.46
C PRO A 48 12.66 -3.54 10.72
N GLY A 49 13.70 -4.35 10.94
CA GLY A 49 13.55 -5.78 11.21
C GLY A 49 13.35 -6.64 9.97
N GLY A 50 13.86 -6.23 8.81
CA GLY A 50 13.84 -7.04 7.57
C GLY A 50 12.46 -7.15 6.93
N ARG A 51 11.54 -6.23 7.21
CA ARG A 51 10.19 -6.25 6.68
C ARG A 51 10.09 -5.35 5.46
N VAL A 52 9.11 -5.62 4.60
CA VAL A 52 8.84 -4.79 3.43
C VAL A 52 7.40 -4.30 3.49
N LEU A 53 7.22 -3.00 3.31
CA LEU A 53 5.91 -2.40 3.07
C LEU A 53 5.67 -2.35 1.56
N ARG A 54 4.58 -2.92 1.05
CA ARG A 54 4.22 -2.94 -0.37
C ARG A 54 2.86 -2.29 -0.62
N TRP A 55 2.73 -1.53 -1.70
CA TRP A 55 1.48 -0.89 -2.12
C TRP A 55 1.45 -0.65 -3.64
N LEU A 56 0.29 -0.28 -4.16
CA LEU A 56 0.11 0.08 -5.58
C LEU A 56 0.28 1.59 -5.78
N SER A 57 1.06 1.97 -6.80
CA SER A 57 1.10 3.35 -7.28
C SER A 57 -0.18 3.74 -8.01
N HIS A 58 -0.36 5.05 -8.22
CA HIS A 58 -1.49 5.55 -8.99
C HIS A 58 -1.46 5.07 -10.44
N ASP A 59 -0.28 5.09 -11.07
CA ASP A 59 -0.11 4.69 -12.46
C ASP A 59 -0.40 3.19 -12.62
N ARG A 60 0.06 2.35 -11.69
CA ARG A 60 -0.24 0.92 -11.71
C ARG A 60 -1.74 0.63 -11.55
N LEU A 61 -2.45 1.41 -10.73
CA LEU A 61 -3.91 1.29 -10.61
C LEU A 61 -4.63 1.66 -11.92
N ILE A 62 -4.11 2.62 -12.69
CA ILE A 62 -4.65 2.97 -14.01
C ILE A 62 -4.42 1.83 -15.00
N GLU A 63 -3.20 1.29 -15.06
CA GLU A 63 -2.88 0.14 -15.92
C GLU A 63 -3.79 -1.05 -15.65
N LEU A 64 -3.93 -1.46 -14.39
CA LEU A 64 -4.80 -2.56 -14.00
C LEU A 64 -6.27 -2.31 -14.36
N ARG A 65 -6.72 -1.05 -14.31
CA ARG A 65 -8.07 -0.67 -14.76
C ARG A 65 -8.23 -0.85 -16.27
N LEU A 66 -7.23 -0.47 -17.05
CA LEU A 66 -7.21 -0.66 -18.50
C LEU A 66 -7.18 -2.16 -18.86
N ASP A 67 -6.50 -2.95 -18.04
CA ASP A 67 -6.44 -4.42 -18.15
C ASP A 67 -7.74 -5.13 -17.71
N GLY A 68 -8.80 -4.37 -17.39
CA GLY A 68 -10.13 -4.90 -17.09
C GLY A 68 -10.34 -5.35 -15.65
N VAL A 69 -9.45 -4.98 -14.72
CA VAL A 69 -9.66 -5.24 -13.29
C VAL A 69 -10.87 -4.44 -12.78
N PRO A 70 -11.77 -5.04 -11.98
CA PRO A 70 -12.95 -4.36 -11.46
C PRO A 70 -12.59 -3.12 -10.63
N GLY A 71 -13.26 -1.99 -10.93
CA GLY A 71 -13.01 -0.71 -10.25
C GLY A 71 -13.20 -0.77 -8.74
N SER A 72 -14.21 -1.53 -8.25
CA SER A 72 -14.43 -1.74 -6.82
C SER A 72 -13.25 -2.41 -6.11
N LEU A 73 -12.56 -3.30 -6.81
CA LEU A 73 -11.39 -4.01 -6.29
C LEU A 73 -10.17 -3.07 -6.24
N LEU A 74 -9.98 -2.26 -7.30
CA LEU A 74 -8.92 -1.25 -7.37
C LEU A 74 -9.09 -0.15 -6.33
N GLU A 75 -10.32 0.35 -6.11
CA GLU A 75 -10.59 1.38 -5.11
C GLU A 75 -10.23 0.93 -3.69
N ARG A 76 -10.50 -0.35 -3.39
CA ARG A 76 -10.11 -0.97 -2.11
C ARG A 76 -8.60 -1.13 -2.02
N ALA A 77 -7.97 -1.67 -3.06
CA ALA A 77 -6.52 -1.89 -3.11
C ALA A 77 -5.72 -0.58 -2.98
N ALA A 78 -6.18 0.50 -3.62
CA ALA A 78 -5.57 1.83 -3.56
C ALA A 78 -5.49 2.42 -2.14
N GLY A 79 -6.39 1.98 -1.26
CA GLY A 79 -6.46 2.42 0.13
C GLY A 79 -5.62 1.59 1.09
N ILE A 80 -4.91 0.56 0.63
CA ILE A 80 -4.31 -0.46 1.49
C ILE A 80 -2.82 -0.65 1.15
N ALA A 81 -2.03 -0.97 2.17
CA ALA A 81 -0.65 -1.42 2.02
C ALA A 81 -0.43 -2.69 2.86
N LEU A 82 0.47 -3.55 2.40
CA LEU A 82 0.84 -4.80 3.07
C LEU A 82 2.20 -4.66 3.72
N VAL A 83 2.36 -5.17 4.94
CA VAL A 83 3.68 -5.39 5.54
C VAL A 83 3.98 -6.88 5.51
N GLU A 84 5.06 -7.23 4.84
CA GLU A 84 5.51 -8.59 4.57
C GLU A 84 6.83 -8.86 5.30
N ALA A 85 6.99 -10.09 5.79
CA ALA A 85 8.26 -10.61 6.25
C ALA A 85 9.10 -11.12 5.06
N GLN A 86 10.40 -11.36 5.28
CA GLN A 86 11.32 -11.90 4.26
C GLN A 86 10.90 -13.27 3.70
N ASP A 87 10.16 -14.05 4.48
CA ASP A 87 9.66 -15.37 4.11
C ASP A 87 8.32 -15.35 3.36
N GLY A 88 7.81 -14.16 3.04
CA GLY A 88 6.55 -13.98 2.31
C GLY A 88 5.30 -13.93 3.20
N ILE A 89 5.43 -14.03 4.52
CA ILE A 89 4.27 -13.97 5.43
C ILE A 89 3.78 -12.52 5.56
N ILE A 90 2.49 -12.31 5.38
CA ILE A 90 1.86 -11.01 5.62
C ILE A 90 1.68 -10.81 7.13
N LEU A 91 2.42 -9.84 7.66
CA LEU A 91 2.46 -9.51 9.09
C LEU A 91 1.34 -8.56 9.49
N THR A 92 1.00 -7.59 8.64
CA THR A 92 -0.12 -6.68 8.90
C THR A 92 -0.63 -6.01 7.63
N ILE A 93 -1.84 -5.48 7.73
CA ILE A 93 -2.53 -4.72 6.68
C ILE A 93 -2.67 -3.30 7.19
N LEU A 94 -2.29 -2.30 6.40
CA LEU A 94 -2.32 -0.88 6.75
C LEU A 94 -3.25 -0.10 5.81
N ASN A 95 -3.77 1.03 6.28
CA ASN A 95 -4.49 1.96 5.41
C ASN A 95 -3.48 2.93 4.80
N HIS A 96 -3.28 2.83 3.48
CA HIS A 96 -2.26 3.58 2.75
C HIS A 96 -2.50 5.10 2.79
N ARG A 97 -3.75 5.55 2.89
CA ARG A 97 -4.07 6.99 2.98
C ARG A 97 -3.42 7.65 4.20
N LEU A 98 -3.27 6.91 5.30
CA LEU A 98 -2.60 7.39 6.51
C LEU A 98 -1.08 7.46 6.33
N ILE A 99 -0.49 6.54 5.56
CA ILE A 99 0.95 6.49 5.27
C ILE A 99 1.37 7.66 4.38
N SER A 100 0.58 7.95 3.34
CA SER A 100 0.79 9.08 2.44
C SER A 100 0.66 10.44 3.15
N ALA A 101 -0.27 10.56 4.10
CA ALA A 101 -0.44 11.77 4.91
C ALA A 101 0.78 12.01 5.82
N ASP A 102 1.36 10.95 6.38
CA ASP A 102 2.52 11.05 7.25
C ASP A 102 3.80 11.38 6.46
N ARG A 103 3.99 10.77 5.28
CA ARG A 103 5.07 11.15 4.35
C ARG A 103 4.98 12.60 3.89
N ARG A 104 3.78 13.12 3.59
CA ARG A 104 3.58 14.55 3.27
C ARG A 104 3.91 15.45 4.45
N LYS A 105 3.50 15.09 5.68
CA LYS A 105 3.88 15.86 6.88
C LYS A 105 5.39 15.88 7.09
N ILE A 106 6.07 14.76 6.88
CA ILE A 106 7.54 14.68 6.96
C ILE A 106 8.20 15.50 5.86
N ALA A 107 7.73 15.42 4.61
CA ALA A 107 8.26 16.20 3.49
C ALA A 107 8.05 17.71 3.66
N LEU A 108 6.85 18.12 4.10
CA LEU A 108 6.54 19.51 4.42
C LEU A 108 7.38 20.03 5.58
N SER A 109 7.61 19.23 6.63
CA SER A 109 8.48 19.64 7.74
C SER A 109 9.95 19.77 7.32
N ARG A 110 10.46 18.88 6.46
CA ARG A 110 11.80 18.99 5.86
C ARG A 110 11.93 20.24 5.01
N HIS A 111 10.94 20.56 4.17
CA HIS A 111 10.98 21.73 3.32
C HIS A 111 10.81 23.04 4.10
N ALA A 112 9.96 23.04 5.14
CA ALA A 112 9.83 24.14 6.08
C ALA A 112 11.15 24.41 6.84
N ARG A 113 11.83 23.36 7.31
CA ARG A 113 13.17 23.46 7.93
C ARG A 113 14.23 23.98 6.94
N ALA A 114 14.20 23.52 5.69
CA ALA A 114 15.11 23.99 4.65
C ALA A 114 14.88 25.47 4.26
N ARG A 115 13.64 25.97 4.36
CA ARG A 115 13.33 27.40 4.17
C ARG A 115 13.81 28.25 5.34
N LEU A 116 13.66 27.77 6.58
CA LEU A 116 14.18 28.44 7.77
C LEU A 116 15.71 28.55 7.76
N SER A 117 16.43 27.49 7.36
CA SER A 117 17.90 27.52 7.30
C SER A 117 18.46 28.49 6.24
N ARG A 118 17.71 28.77 5.17
CA ARG A 118 18.07 29.78 4.15
C ARG A 118 17.84 31.21 4.63
N ARG A 119 16.84 31.45 5.49
CA ARG A 119 16.60 32.78 6.08
C ARG A 119 17.67 33.19 7.09
N CYS A 120 18.28 32.24 7.79
CA CYS A 120 19.29 32.53 8.80
C CYS A 120 20.72 32.74 8.23
N ARG A 121 20.96 32.48 6.94
CA ARG A 121 22.28 32.68 6.29
C ARG A 121 22.41 33.98 5.49
N GLY A 122 21.42 34.88 5.56
CA GLY A 122 21.36 36.10 4.76
C GLY A 122 21.43 37.43 5.53
N ARG A 123 21.85 37.40 6.80
CA ARG A 123 22.20 38.61 7.57
C ARG A 123 23.54 38.38 8.26
N GLY A 124 24.61 38.59 7.49
CA GLY A 124 25.98 38.80 7.95
C GLY A 124 26.51 39.99 7.18
#